data_AF-A0A940JJA4-F1
#
_entry.id   AF-A0A940JJA4-F1
#
_cell.length_a   1.000
_cell.length_b   1.000
_cell.length_c   1.000
_cell.angle_alpha   90.00
_cell.angle_beta   90.00
_cell.angle_gamma   90.00
#
_symmetry.space_group_name_H-M   'P 1'
#
loop_
_entity.id
_entity.type
_entity.pdbx_description
1 polymer ?
#
loop_
_entity_poly.entity_id
_entity_poly.type
_entity_poly.pdbx_seq_one_letter_code
_entity_poly.pdbx_strand_id
1 'polypeptide(L)'
;FYGDFKNRPDEGFQYFEQTSPMNFKVHAVPIGKLGRWLTMDVQDFDKDGDKDLILGNLSRDLLIVKDYTPEWNEHIPFILLENKTRR
;
A
#
# COMPACT_ATOMS: atom_id res chain seq x y z
N PHE A 1 15.17 -3.95 5.36
CA PHE A 1 14.39 -2.94 6.10
C PHE A 1 12.92 -3.34 5.96
N TYR A 2 12.17 -3.47 7.05
CA TYR A 2 10.76 -3.89 7.05
C TYR A 2 9.98 -2.94 7.97
N GLY A 3 8.73 -2.60 7.64
CA GLY A 3 7.87 -1.75 8.48
C GLY A 3 7.52 -2.42 9.81
N ASP A 4 7.15 -1.63 10.81
CA ASP A 4 6.66 -2.15 12.09
C ASP A 4 5.21 -2.64 11.92
N PHE A 5 5.04 -3.83 11.35
CA PHE A 5 3.73 -4.43 11.11
C PHE A 5 2.94 -4.74 12.38
N LYS A 6 3.59 -4.71 13.56
CA LYS A 6 2.94 -4.97 14.85
C LYS A 6 2.31 -3.70 15.42
N ASN A 7 3.03 -2.59 15.44
CA ASN A 7 2.56 -1.35 16.07
C ASN A 7 2.13 -0.27 15.06
N ARG A 8 2.56 -0.38 13.80
CA ARG A 8 2.38 0.60 12.72
C ARG A 8 2.04 -0.10 11.38
N PRO A 9 0.94 -0.87 11.30
CA PRO A 9 0.59 -1.59 10.08
C PRO A 9 0.33 -0.67 8.87
N ASP A 10 0.04 0.60 9.13
CA ASP A 10 -0.09 1.67 8.14
C ASP A 10 1.23 2.07 7.46
N GLU A 11 2.39 1.76 8.05
CA GLU A 11 3.69 2.06 7.44
C GLU A 11 4.02 1.19 6.22
N GLY A 12 3.23 0.13 5.97
CA GLY A 12 3.39 -0.72 4.79
C GLY A 12 3.14 0.00 3.46
N PHE A 13 2.36 1.08 3.45
CA PHE A 13 2.19 1.98 2.31
C PHE A 13 1.72 3.36 2.76
N GLN A 14 2.41 4.41 2.32
CA GLN A 14 2.08 5.80 2.63
C GLN A 14 2.07 6.63 1.36
N TYR A 15 1.08 7.52 1.24
CA TYR A 15 1.00 8.49 0.16
C TYR A 15 1.46 9.86 0.65
N PHE A 16 2.43 10.45 -0.05
CA PHE A 16 3.00 11.76 0.29
C PHE A 16 2.45 12.80 -0.69
N GLU A 17 1.49 13.60 -0.23
CA GLU A 17 0.94 14.71 -0.99
C GLU A 17 1.85 15.93 -0.84
N GLN A 18 2.43 16.41 -1.93
CA GLN A 18 3.22 17.65 -1.89
C GLN A 18 2.30 18.86 -1.73
N THR A 19 2.44 19.60 -0.62
CA THR A 19 1.62 20.80 -0.33
C THR A 19 2.36 22.10 -0.66
N SER A 20 3.70 22.09 -0.66
CA SER A 20 4.57 23.16 -1.15
C SER A 20 5.98 22.62 -1.45
N PRO A 21 6.94 23.42 -1.98
CA PRO A 21 8.30 22.94 -2.20
C PRO A 21 8.89 22.31 -0.94
N MET A 22 9.28 21.04 -1.03
CA MET A 22 9.83 20.23 0.08
C MET A 22 8.91 20.05 1.30
N ASN A 23 7.61 20.34 1.19
CA ASN A 23 6.63 20.06 2.24
C ASN A 23 5.62 19.03 1.76
N PHE A 24 5.40 17.99 2.57
CA PHE A 24 4.53 16.88 2.26
C PHE A 24 3.57 16.59 3.41
N LYS A 25 2.29 16.38 3.06
CA LYS A 25 1.30 15.80 3.96
C LYS A 25 1.27 14.29 3.71
N VAL A 26 1.43 13.51 4.78
CA VAL A 26 1.43 12.05 4.73
C VAL A 26 0.01 11.53 4.94
N HIS A 27 -0.40 10.59 4.09
CA HIS A 27 -1.67 9.89 4.18
C HIS A 27 -1.45 8.39 4.33
N ALA A 28 -2.09 7.80 5.33
CA ALA A 28 -2.13 6.36 5.54
C ALA A 28 -3.37 5.77 4.85
N VAL A 29 -3.17 5.00 3.79
CA VAL A 29 -4.26 4.30 3.10
C VAL A 29 -4.59 3.03 3.91
N PRO A 30 -5.87 2.72 4.19
CA PRO A 30 -6.26 1.64 5.11
C PRO A 30 -6.14 0.22 4.51
N ILE A 31 -5.01 -0.07 3.88
CA ILE A 31 -4.69 -1.34 3.23
C ILE A 31 -3.64 -2.16 4.00
N GLY A 32 -3.09 -1.65 5.10
CA GLY A 32 -2.03 -2.32 5.86
C GLY A 32 -2.39 -3.72 6.37
N LYS A 33 -3.67 -4.01 6.58
CA LYS A 33 -4.16 -5.34 6.96
C LYS A 33 -4.40 -6.29 5.78
N LEU A 34 -4.40 -5.82 4.54
CA LEU A 34 -4.71 -6.67 3.38
C LEU A 34 -3.47 -7.41 2.85
N GLY A 35 -2.28 -6.89 3.12
CA GLY A 35 -1.05 -7.46 2.58
C GLY A 35 0.21 -6.71 2.99
N ARG A 36 1.34 -7.13 2.43
CA ARG A 36 2.64 -6.46 2.53
C ARG A 36 3.04 -5.95 1.16
N TRP A 37 3.03 -4.64 0.97
CA TRP A 37 3.23 -4.04 -0.34
C TRP A 37 4.73 -3.87 -0.62
N LEU A 38 5.23 -4.55 -1.66
CA LEU A 38 6.65 -4.48 -2.04
C LEU A 38 6.87 -3.76 -3.37
N THR A 39 5.97 -3.98 -4.32
CA THR A 39 6.08 -3.45 -5.68
C THR A 39 4.88 -2.59 -6.01
N MET A 40 5.05 -1.63 -6.92
CA MET A 40 4.03 -0.70 -7.35
C MET A 40 4.19 -0.37 -8.82
N ASP A 41 3.07 -0.17 -9.52
CA ASP A 41 3.04 0.42 -10.86
C ASP A 41 1.87 1.42 -11.00
N VAL A 42 1.96 2.34 -11.96
CA VAL A 42 1.04 3.46 -12.13
C VAL A 42 0.51 3.51 -13.56
N GLN A 43 -0.80 3.34 -13.72
CA GLN A 43 -1.46 3.37 -15.03
C GLN A 43 -2.91 3.81 -14.88
N ASP A 44 -3.50 4.27 -15.98
CA ASP A 44 -4.94 4.50 -16.09
C ASP A 44 -5.60 3.14 -16.44
N PHE A 45 -6.00 2.37 -15.42
CA PHE A 45 -6.46 0.99 -15.61
C PHE A 45 -7.93 0.90 -16.01
N ASP A 46 -8.76 1.82 -15.51
CA ASP A 46 -10.20 1.88 -15.82
C ASP A 46 -10.53 2.77 -17.04
N LYS A 47 -9.55 3.53 -17.54
CA LYS A 47 -9.62 4.41 -18.72
C LYS A 47 -10.47 5.67 -18.50
N ASP A 48 -10.54 6.17 -17.28
CA ASP A 48 -11.24 7.42 -16.95
C ASP A 48 -10.35 8.68 -17.12
N GLY A 49 -9.06 8.48 -17.38
CA GLY A 49 -8.08 9.52 -17.65
C GLY A 49 -7.34 10.04 -16.42
N ASP A 50 -7.59 9.52 -15.23
CA ASP A 50 -6.71 9.67 -14.09
C ASP A 50 -5.78 8.46 -13.91
N LYS A 51 -4.91 8.49 -12.90
CA LYS A 51 -3.88 7.46 -12.70
C LYS A 51 -4.20 6.70 -11.43
N ASP A 52 -4.29 5.39 -11.57
CA ASP A 52 -4.44 4.43 -10.49
C ASP A 52 -3.09 3.85 -10.06
N LEU A 53 -3.09 3.13 -8.95
CA LEU A 53 -1.93 2.41 -8.44
C LEU A 53 -2.23 0.93 -8.29
N ILE A 54 -1.39 0.06 -8.83
CA ILE A 54 -1.40 -1.37 -8.51
C ILE A 54 -0.27 -1.66 -7.51
N LEU A 55 -0.56 -2.44 -6.46
CA LEU A 55 0.40 -2.81 -5.42
C LEU A 55 0.55 -4.33 -5.36
N GLY A 56 1.78 -4.84 -5.55
CA GLY A 56 2.10 -6.26 -5.46
C GLY A 56 2.36 -6.70 -4.02
N ASN A 57 1.72 -7.81 -3.63
CA ASN A 57 1.74 -8.34 -2.27
C ASN A 57 2.88 -9.35 -2.06
N LEU A 58 3.63 -9.17 -0.97
CA LEU A 58 4.68 -10.06 -0.46
C LEU A 58 4.31 -10.59 0.94
N SER A 59 3.06 -11.04 1.11
CA SER A 59 2.60 -11.62 2.38
C SER A 59 3.03 -13.06 2.61
N ARG A 60 3.36 -13.80 1.54
CA ARG A 60 3.70 -15.22 1.60
C ARG A 60 5.17 -15.43 2.02
N ASP A 61 5.42 -16.45 2.84
CA ASP A 61 6.73 -17.04 3.15
C ASP A 61 7.77 -16.17 3.91
N LEU A 62 7.45 -14.94 4.33
CA LEU A 62 8.42 -14.02 4.98
C LEU A 62 7.99 -13.54 6.38
N LEU A 63 7.62 -14.46 7.28
CA LEU A 63 7.41 -14.13 8.70
C LEU A 63 8.74 -14.08 9.46
N ILE A 64 9.42 -12.94 9.37
CA ILE A 64 10.62 -12.65 10.18
C ILE A 64 10.23 -12.06 11.55
N VAL A 65 8.93 -11.84 11.79
CA VAL A 65 8.44 -11.27 13.05
C VAL A 65 8.13 -12.41 14.03
N LYS A 66 9.01 -12.58 15.03
CA LYS A 66 8.80 -13.53 16.13
C LYS A 66 7.53 -13.14 16.91
N ASP A 67 6.70 -14.14 17.24
CA ASP A 67 5.48 -13.98 18.03
C ASP A 67 4.42 -13.03 17.42
N TYR A 68 4.34 -12.98 16.09
CA TYR A 68 3.29 -12.24 15.37
C TYR A 68 2.58 -13.16 14.38
N THR A 69 1.28 -13.32 14.56
CA THR A 69 0.40 -13.93 13.57
C THR A 69 -0.30 -12.78 12.83
N PRO A 70 0.04 -12.54 11.56
CA PRO A 70 -0.58 -11.47 10.82
C PRO A 70 -2.04 -11.76 10.50
N GLU A 71 -2.83 -10.69 10.40
CA GLU A 71 -4.20 -10.76 9.89
C GLU A 71 -4.27 -10.64 8.36
N TRP A 72 -3.12 -10.50 7.67
CA TRP A 72 -3.13 -10.28 6.22
C TRP A 72 -3.55 -11.49 5.41
N ASN A 73 -4.17 -11.22 4.27
CA ASN A 73 -4.62 -12.27 3.37
C ASN A 73 -3.48 -12.66 2.42
N GLU A 74 -2.86 -13.81 2.70
CA GLU A 74 -1.76 -14.37 1.90
C GLU A 74 -2.17 -14.81 0.49
N HIS A 75 -3.47 -14.85 0.19
CA HIS A 75 -4.00 -15.22 -1.12
C HIS A 75 -4.31 -14.01 -2.02
N ILE A 76 -4.10 -12.78 -1.54
CA ILE A 76 -4.20 -11.58 -2.38
C ILE A 76 -2.86 -11.39 -3.09
N PRO A 77 -2.76 -11.52 -4.43
CA PRO A 77 -1.50 -11.31 -5.13
C PRO A 77 -1.17 -9.83 -5.31
N PHE A 78 -2.20 -9.00 -5.51
CA PHE A 78 -2.10 -7.56 -5.68
C PHE A 78 -3.43 -6.89 -5.34
N ILE A 79 -3.40 -5.57 -5.14
CA ILE A 79 -4.59 -4.72 -5.06
C ILE A 79 -4.48 -3.56 -6.06
N LEU A 80 -5.63 -3.03 -6.47
CA LEU A 80 -5.74 -1.81 -7.27
C LEU A 80 -6.33 -0.70 -6.37
N LEU A 81 -5.65 0.44 -6.31
CA LEU A 81 -6.16 1.68 -5.72
C LEU A 81 -6.70 2.55 -6.87
N GLU A 82 -8.03 2.53 -7.02
CA GLU A 82 -8.77 3.37 -7.98
C GLU A 82 -8.70 4.84 -7.54
N ASN A 83 -8.20 5.70 -8.42
CA ASN A 83 -8.31 7.14 -8.23
C ASN A 83 -9.67 7.63 -8.78
N LYS A 84 -10.25 8.64 -8.14
CA LYS A 84 -11.63 9.10 -8.40
C LYS A 84 -11.69 10.59 -8.65
N THR A 85 -10.59 11.16 -9.11
CA THR A 85 -10.50 12.61 -9.34
C THR A 85 -11.25 13.06 -10.59
N ARG A 86 -11.59 12.13 -11.49
CA ARG A 86 -12.29 12.42 -12.75
C ARG A 86 -13.71 11.88 -12.84
N ARG A 87 -14.26 11.36 -11.74
CA ARG A 87 -15.61 10.80 -11.66
C ARG A 87 -16.64 11.75 -11.08
#